data_AF-A0A4R8QCJ9-F1
#
_entry.id   AF-A0A4R8QCJ9-F1
#
_cell.length_a   1.000
_cell.length_b   1.000
_cell.length_c   1.000
_cell.angle_alpha   90.00
_cell.angle_beta   90.00
_cell.angle_gamma   90.00
#
_symmetry.space_group_name_H-M   'P 1'
#
loop_
_entity.id
_entity.type
_entity.pdbx_description
1 polymer ?
#
loop_
_entity_poly.entity_id
_entity_poly.type
_entity_poly.pdbx_seq_one_letter_code
_entity_poly.pdbx_strand_id
1 'polypeptide(L)'
;MVNQPARIPTTTPALARFLPAAITVGIVSAVAVNIRSQLKTESATMDRFFAKYKDPQSEAARQRVFEGAMEDPRKSWFNILGW
;
A
#
# COMPACT_ATOMS: atom_id res chain seq x y z
N MET A 1 17.64 49.98 30.99
CA MET A 1 16.54 49.03 30.77
C MET A 1 17.13 47.63 30.83
N VAL A 2 16.82 46.85 31.86
CA VAL A 2 17.36 45.49 32.05
C VAL A 2 16.51 44.52 31.23
N ASN A 3 17.12 43.85 30.25
CA ASN A 3 16.47 42.78 29.51
C ASN A 3 16.25 41.59 30.45
N GLN A 4 14.99 41.29 30.75
CA GLN A 4 14.61 40.13 31.55
C GLN A 4 14.81 38.87 30.69
N PRO A 5 15.56 37.84 31.15
CA PRO A 5 15.72 36.61 30.38
C PRO A 5 14.36 35.93 30.22
N ALA A 6 14.03 35.52 28.99
CA ALA A 6 12.80 34.83 28.68
C ALA A 6 12.62 33.61 29.60
N ARG A 7 11.52 33.57 30.35
CA ARG A 7 11.21 32.46 31.26
C ARG A 7 10.81 31.25 30.41
N ILE A 8 11.70 30.28 30.28
CA ILE A 8 11.40 29.02 29.58
C ILE A 8 10.41 28.25 30.47
N PRO A 9 9.20 27.92 29.98
CA PRO A 9 8.25 27.15 30.76
C PRO A 9 8.88 25.78 31.07
N THR A 10 9.02 25.48 32.35
CA THR A 10 9.46 24.16 32.80
C THR A 10 8.37 23.15 32.47
N THR A 11 8.70 22.19 31.61
CA THR A 11 7.77 21.12 31.25
C THR A 11 7.44 20.30 32.50
N THR A 12 6.17 19.92 32.66
CA THR A 12 5.80 19.03 33.76
C THR A 12 6.54 17.69 33.62
N PRO A 13 6.93 17.03 34.72
CA PRO A 13 7.72 15.81 34.67
C PRO A 13 7.05 14.69 33.86
N ALA A 14 5.71 14.67 33.83
CA ALA A 14 4.95 13.77 32.96
C ALA A 14 5.19 14.06 31.47
N LEU A 15 5.14 15.34 31.04
CA LEU A 15 5.39 15.73 29.65
C LEU A 15 6.82 15.37 29.23
N ALA A 16 7.82 15.65 30.08
CA ALA A 16 9.21 15.31 29.79
C ALA A 16 9.43 13.79 29.59
N ARG A 17 8.65 12.96 30.29
CA ARG A 17 8.74 11.50 30.19
C ARG A 17 8.09 10.93 28.93
N PHE A 18 6.98 11.51 28.47
CA PHE A 18 6.20 10.95 27.36
C PHE A 18 6.43 11.63 26.02
N LEU A 19 6.94 12.87 26.01
CA LEU A 19 7.16 13.63 24.78
C LEU A 19 8.06 12.89 23.76
N PRO A 20 9.19 12.25 24.14
CA PRO A 20 10.00 11.51 23.18
C PRO A 20 9.24 10.34 22.54
N ALA A 21 8.50 9.57 23.33
CA ALA A 21 7.70 8.45 22.84
C ALA A 21 6.59 8.91 21.88
N ALA A 22 5.91 10.02 22.20
CA ALA A 22 4.88 10.60 21.34
C ALA A 22 5.47 11.05 19.99
N ILE A 23 6.66 11.67 20.00
CA ILE A 23 7.37 12.07 18.78
C ILE A 23 7.69 10.83 17.93
N THR A 24 8.25 9.77 18.54
CA THR A 24 8.57 8.53 17.84
C THR A 24 7.33 7.90 17.19
N VAL A 25 6.23 7.78 17.95
CA VAL A 25 4.96 7.24 17.43
C VAL A 25 4.44 8.10 16.28
N GLY A 26 4.52 9.43 16.38
CA GLY A 26 4.14 10.35 15.32
C GLY A 26 4.94 10.12 14.04
N ILE A 27 6.27 10.03 14.15
CA ILE A 27 7.16 9.81 12.99
C ILE A 27 6.88 8.45 12.34
N VAL A 28 6.82 7.36 13.12
CA VAL A 28 6.55 6.02 12.60
C VAL A 28 5.20 5.97 11.89
N SER A 29 4.17 6.59 12.47
CA SER A 29 2.83 6.65 11.88
C SER A 29 2.84 7.41 10.55
N ALA A 30 3.54 8.55 10.48
CA ALA A 30 3.66 9.33 9.25
C ALA A 30 4.35 8.53 8.13
N VAL A 31 5.43 7.83 8.44
CA VAL A 31 6.13 6.96 7.48
C VAL A 31 5.23 5.82 7.01
N ALA A 32 4.55 5.14 7.93
CA ALA A 32 3.63 4.04 7.59
C ALA A 32 2.49 4.50 6.67
N VAL A 33 1.89 5.67 6.94
CA VAL A 33 0.85 6.26 6.09
C VAL A 33 1.40 6.60 4.70
N ASN A 34 2.60 7.16 4.62
CA ASN A 34 3.22 7.48 3.34
C ASN A 34 3.48 6.22 2.50
N ILE A 35 4.07 5.17 3.09
CA ILE A 35 4.28 3.88 2.43
C ILE A 35 2.95 3.29 1.95
N ARG A 36 1.92 3.30 2.80
CA ARG A 36 0.58 2.84 2.43
C ARG A 36 -0.02 3.62 1.26
N SER A 37 0.21 4.93 1.21
CA SER A 37 -0.26 5.79 0.11
C SER A 37 0.41 5.44 -1.21
N GLN A 38 1.72 5.19 -1.20
CA GLN A 38 2.47 4.77 -2.38
C GLN A 38 1.99 3.40 -2.88
N LEU A 39 1.89 2.41 -1.98
CA LEU A 39 1.40 1.07 -2.32
C LEU A 39 -0.01 1.10 -2.92
N LYS A 40 -0.93 1.93 -2.39
CA LYS A 40 -2.27 2.09 -2.96
C LYS A 40 -2.26 2.71 -4.36
N THR A 41 -1.35 3.65 -4.59
CA THR A 41 -1.23 4.32 -5.89
C THR A 41 -0.67 3.36 -6.93
N GLU A 42 0.35 2.61 -6.54
CA GLU A 42 0.98 1.58 -7.39
C GLU A 42 0.03 0.42 -7.66
N SER A 43 -0.70 -0.06 -6.65
CA SER A 43 -1.69 -1.13 -6.84
C SER A 43 -2.77 -0.70 -7.83
N ALA A 44 -3.33 0.49 -7.69
CA ALA A 44 -4.33 1.02 -8.61
C ALA A 44 -3.77 1.19 -10.04
N THR A 45 -2.48 1.50 -10.16
CA THR A 45 -1.79 1.62 -11.43
C THR A 45 -1.60 0.24 -12.08
N MET A 46 -1.13 -0.75 -11.32
CA MET A 46 -1.03 -2.14 -11.77
C MET A 46 -2.40 -2.72 -12.16
N ASP A 47 -3.43 -2.48 -11.36
CA ASP A 47 -4.80 -2.91 -11.65
C ASP A 47 -5.30 -2.32 -12.98
N ARG A 48 -4.97 -1.05 -13.28
CA ARG A 48 -5.28 -0.45 -14.58
C ARG A 48 -4.53 -1.11 -15.73
N PHE A 49 -3.27 -1.49 -15.56
CA PHE A 49 -2.53 -2.23 -16.58
C PHE A 49 -3.15 -3.60 -16.82
N PHE A 50 -3.46 -4.36 -15.76
CA PHE A 50 -4.12 -5.66 -15.90
C PHE A 50 -5.53 -5.54 -16.48
N ALA A 51 -6.27 -4.49 -16.15
CA ALA A 51 -7.57 -4.22 -16.74
C ALA A 51 -7.48 -3.98 -18.26
N LYS A 52 -6.41 -3.34 -18.76
CA LYS A 52 -6.17 -3.19 -20.21
C LYS A 52 -5.92 -4.53 -20.91
N TYR A 53 -5.28 -5.48 -20.24
CA TYR A 53 -5.08 -6.85 -20.74
C TYR A 53 -6.30 -7.76 -20.56
N LYS A 54 -7.42 -7.21 -20.09
CA LYS A 54 -8.72 -7.86 -20.01
C LYS A 54 -9.64 -7.37 -21.15
N ASP A 55 -9.06 -7.23 -22.34
CA ASP A 55 -9.79 -6.93 -23.57
C ASP A 55 -10.36 -8.25 -24.14
N PRO A 56 -11.64 -8.32 -24.56
CA PRO A 56 -12.20 -9.48 -25.26
C PRO A 56 -11.30 -10.04 -26.38
N GLN A 57 -10.58 -9.18 -27.11
CA GLN A 57 -9.63 -9.59 -28.14
C GLN A 57 -8.43 -10.35 -27.57
N SER A 58 -7.89 -9.90 -26.43
CA SER A 58 -6.76 -10.52 -25.75
C SER A 58 -7.14 -11.83 -25.03
N GLU A 59 -8.33 -11.88 -24.45
CA GLU A 59 -8.88 -13.11 -23.86
C GLU A 59 -9.17 -14.16 -24.93
N ALA A 60 -9.71 -13.75 -26.10
CA ALA A 60 -9.86 -14.64 -27.24
C ALA A 60 -8.51 -15.17 -27.76
N ALA A 61 -7.47 -14.32 -27.81
CA ALA A 61 -6.12 -14.77 -28.18
C ALA A 61 -5.53 -15.77 -27.16
N ARG A 62 -5.74 -15.56 -25.85
CA ARG A 62 -5.37 -16.53 -24.80
C ARG A 62 -6.12 -17.85 -24.95
N GLN A 63 -7.40 -17.78 -25.28
CA GLN A 63 -8.25 -18.96 -25.46
C GLN A 63 -7.84 -19.80 -26.68
N ARG A 64 -7.35 -19.15 -27.75
CA ARG A 64 -6.79 -19.83 -28.93
C ARG A 64 -5.56 -20.68 -28.64
N VAL A 65 -4.74 -20.35 -27.63
CA VAL A 65 -3.59 -21.18 -27.24
C VAL A 65 -4.04 -22.56 -26.74
N PHE A 66 -5.26 -22.63 -26.19
CA PHE A 66 -5.86 -23.87 -25.70
C PHE A 66 -6.84 -24.49 -26.68
N GLU A 67 -7.05 -23.90 -27.87
CA GLU A 67 -7.83 -24.52 -28.94
C GLU A 67 -7.10 -25.76 -29.44
N GLY A 68 -7.62 -26.95 -29.12
CA GLY A 68 -7.05 -28.25 -29.47
C GLY A 68 -6.46 -29.02 -28.29
N ALA A 69 -6.38 -28.44 -27.09
CA ALA A 69 -6.12 -29.19 -25.87
C ALA A 69 -7.35 -30.05 -25.52
N MET A 70 -7.14 -31.29 -25.04
CA MET A 70 -8.25 -32.18 -24.66
C MET A 70 -9.13 -31.59 -23.55
N GLU A 71 -8.56 -30.74 -22.68
CA GLU A 71 -9.25 -30.05 -21.60
C GLU A 71 -8.57 -28.71 -21.31
N ASP A 72 -9.34 -27.63 -21.13
CA ASP A 72 -8.80 -26.31 -20.76
C ASP A 72 -8.40 -26.33 -19.28
N PRO A 73 -7.11 -26.25 -18.93
CA PRO A 73 -6.65 -26.35 -17.55
C PRO A 73 -7.22 -25.24 -16.66
N ARG A 74 -7.68 -24.12 -17.23
CA ARG A 74 -8.34 -23.04 -16.49
C ARG A 74 -9.71 -23.44 -15.95
N LYS A 75 -10.39 -24.39 -16.60
CA LYS A 75 -11.69 -24.92 -16.21
C LYS A 75 -11.60 -26.20 -15.38
N SER A 76 -10.40 -26.72 -15.18
CA SER A 76 -10.17 -27.92 -14.38
C SER A 76 -10.47 -27.66 -12.91
N TRP A 77 -11.02 -28.67 -12.24
CA TRP A 77 -11.25 -28.65 -10.79
C TRP A 77 -9.95 -28.45 -9.99
N PHE A 78 -8.80 -28.80 -10.57
CA PHE A 78 -7.49 -28.62 -9.94
C PHE A 78 -7.02 -27.15 -9.95
N ASN A 79 -7.68 -26.25 -10.70
CA ASN A 79 -7.39 -24.82 -10.70
C ASN A 79 -8.06 -24.08 -9.53
N ILE A 80 -7.81 -24.53 -8.30
CA ILE A 80 -8.41 -23.96 -7.08
C ILE A 80 -7.95 -22.50 -6.84
N LEU A 81 -6.79 -22.14 -7.38
CA LEU A 81 -6.18 -20.82 -7.21
C LEU A 81 -6.57 -19.81 -8.30
N GLY A 82 -7.34 -20.23 -9.32
CA GLY A 82 -7.97 -19.34 -10.30
C GLY A 82 -7.05 -18.27 -10.89
N TRP A 83 -6.05 -18.69 -11.68
CA TRP A 83 -5.30 -17.79 -12.58
C TRP A 83 -5.85 -17.84 -14.01
#